data_AF-A0A2T2T2Q8-F1
#
_entry.id   AF-A0A2T2T2Q8-F1
#
_cell.length_a   1.000
_cell.length_b   1.000
_cell.length_c   1.000
_cell.angle_alpha   90.00
_cell.angle_beta   90.00
_cell.angle_gamma   90.00
#
_symmetry.space_group_name_H-M   'P 1'
#
loop_
_entity.id
_entity.type
_entity.pdbx_description
1 polymer ?
#
loop_
_entity_poly.entity_id
_entity_poly.type
_entity_poly.pdbx_seq_one_letter_code
_entity_poly.pdbx_strand_id
1 'polypeptide(L)'
;MDIGHRCGGQSSCTTCRVRFEEGEPNVMTEAEHGKLGDIDQLGNMRLSCQIVVDRDMTVEPLMTVEEQGWDDAGPEPAITVEPEPEWHPIEDLDVDEDA
;
A
#
# COMPACT_ATOMS: atom_id res chain seq x y z
N MET A 1 -0.65 -0.17 16.29
CA MET A 1 0.17 0.72 15.45
C MET A 1 -0.76 1.80 14.93
N ASP A 2 -0.27 3.02 14.81
CA ASP A 2 -1.03 4.24 14.49
C ASP A 2 -0.72 4.73 13.07
N ILE A 3 -0.42 3.83 12.14
CA ILE A 3 -0.18 4.17 10.73
C ILE A 3 -1.45 4.76 10.11
N GLY A 4 -1.29 5.75 9.22
CA GLY A 4 -2.43 6.34 8.53
C GLY A 4 -3.20 5.35 7.66
N HIS A 5 -4.53 5.50 7.61
CA HIS A 5 -5.42 4.74 6.74
C HIS A 5 -6.64 5.60 6.37
N ARG A 6 -6.38 6.81 5.86
CA ARG A 6 -7.41 7.85 5.61
C ARG A 6 -8.54 7.44 4.68
N CYS A 7 -8.28 6.52 3.76
CA CYS A 7 -9.30 5.99 2.87
C CYS A 7 -10.04 4.75 3.38
N GLY A 8 -9.72 4.25 4.59
CA GLY A 8 -10.29 2.98 5.07
C GLY A 8 -9.86 1.76 4.26
N GLY A 9 -8.68 1.81 3.64
CA GLY A 9 -8.12 0.68 2.89
C GLY A 9 -8.41 0.65 1.39
N GLN A 10 -9.20 1.58 0.84
CA GLN A 10 -9.70 1.55 -0.55
C GLN A 10 -8.69 1.93 -1.66
N SER A 11 -7.38 1.86 -1.41
CA SER A 11 -6.33 2.34 -2.33
C SER A 11 -6.52 3.76 -2.91
N SER A 12 -7.27 4.64 -2.24
CA SER A 12 -7.55 6.01 -2.72
C SER A 12 -6.75 7.10 -1.99
N CYS A 13 -5.97 6.72 -0.97
CA CYS A 13 -4.98 7.56 -0.30
C CYS A 13 -3.61 6.85 -0.29
N THR A 14 -2.57 7.52 0.22
CA THR A 14 -1.22 6.93 0.40
C THR A 14 -0.70 7.05 1.83
N THR A 15 -1.60 7.20 2.80
CA THR A 15 -1.22 7.40 4.21
C THR A 15 -0.79 6.11 4.92
N CYS A 16 -1.13 4.95 4.36
CA CYS A 16 -0.74 3.63 4.86
C CYS A 16 0.61 3.15 4.32
N ARG A 17 1.41 4.09 3.80
CA ARG A 17 2.66 3.79 3.10
C ARG A 17 3.73 3.22 4.01
N VAL A 18 4.39 2.19 3.50
CA VAL A 18 5.49 1.48 4.16
C VAL A 18 6.64 1.29 3.19
N ARG A 19 7.84 1.06 3.74
CA ARG A 19 8.99 0.52 3.00
C ARG A 19 9.26 -0.89 3.48
N PHE A 20 9.57 -1.81 2.56
CA PHE A 20 10.06 -3.14 2.95
C PHE A 20 11.55 -3.10 3.24
N GLU A 21 11.93 -3.70 4.36
CA GLU A 21 13.32 -4.05 4.64
C GLU A 21 13.60 -5.48 4.17
N GLU A 22 12.66 -6.40 4.39
CA GLU A 22 12.76 -7.81 4.00
C GLU A 22 11.37 -8.39 3.68
N GLY A 23 11.32 -9.38 2.79
CA GLY A 23 10.12 -10.17 2.53
C GLY A 23 9.07 -9.49 1.63
N GLU A 24 9.45 -8.49 0.83
CA GLU A 24 8.51 -7.83 -0.09
C GLU A 24 7.87 -8.82 -1.09
N PRO A 25 6.52 -8.85 -1.20
CA PRO A 25 5.85 -9.63 -2.22
C PRO A 25 6.18 -9.13 -3.63
N ASN A 26 6.44 -10.06 -4.55
CA ASN A 26 6.62 -9.80 -5.97
C ASN A 26 5.29 -9.57 -6.73
N VAL A 27 4.19 -9.47 -6.00
CA VAL A 27 2.85 -9.18 -6.52
C VAL A 27 2.32 -7.89 -5.94
N MET A 28 1.48 -7.23 -6.71
CA MET A 28 0.82 -5.97 -6.36
C MET A 28 -0.62 -6.03 -6.87
N THR A 29 -1.54 -5.37 -6.17
CA THR A 29 -2.90 -5.18 -6.70
C THR A 29 -2.89 -4.11 -7.77
N GLU A 30 -3.70 -4.25 -8.83
CA GLU A 30 -3.86 -3.21 -9.87
C GLU A 30 -4.21 -1.83 -9.25
N ALA A 31 -5.05 -1.82 -8.22
CA ALA A 31 -5.43 -0.60 -7.50
C ALA A 31 -4.27 0.07 -6.73
N GLU A 32 -3.34 -0.71 -6.18
CA GLU A 32 -2.12 -0.19 -5.55
C GLU A 32 -1.19 0.40 -6.60
N HIS A 33 -0.96 -0.34 -7.69
CA HIS A 33 -0.07 0.05 -8.77
C HIS A 33 -0.51 1.36 -9.41
N GLY A 34 -1.76 1.44 -9.87
CA GLY A 34 -2.31 2.67 -10.44
C GLY A 34 -2.26 3.85 -9.46
N LYS A 35 -2.51 3.62 -8.17
CA LYS A 35 -2.46 4.71 -7.17
C LYS A 35 -1.06 5.26 -6.96
N LEU A 36 -0.04 4.39 -6.97
CA LEU A 36 1.35 4.77 -6.82
C LEU A 36 1.90 5.39 -8.11
N GLY A 37 1.47 4.91 -9.28
CA GLY A 37 1.80 5.46 -10.60
C GLY A 37 1.28 6.89 -10.76
N ASP A 38 0.02 7.14 -10.38
CA ASP A 38 -0.62 8.47 -10.39
C ASP A 38 0.16 9.56 -9.65
N ILE A 39 0.98 9.17 -8.67
CA ILE A 39 1.75 10.10 -7.84
C ILE A 39 3.28 9.95 -8.00
N ASP A 40 3.73 9.19 -9.00
CA ASP A 40 5.15 8.94 -9.28
C ASP A 40 5.92 8.37 -8.07
N GLN A 41 5.32 7.38 -7.41
CA GLN A 41 5.89 6.71 -6.22
C GLN A 41 5.99 5.18 -6.36
N LEU A 42 5.76 4.64 -7.55
CA LEU A 42 6.07 3.23 -7.83
C LEU A 42 7.54 2.92 -7.51
N GLY A 43 7.78 1.77 -6.87
CA GLY A 43 9.10 1.34 -6.41
C GLY A 43 9.67 2.10 -5.20
N ASN A 44 9.10 3.23 -4.79
CA ASN A 44 9.59 4.02 -3.65
C ASN A 44 8.94 3.60 -2.31
N MET A 45 7.69 3.11 -2.37
CA MET A 45 6.90 2.70 -1.22
C MET A 45 5.81 1.71 -1.64
N ARG A 46 5.20 1.07 -0.65
CA ARG A 46 4.04 0.18 -0.82
C ARG A 46 2.88 0.62 0.06
N LEU A 47 1.65 0.27 -0.31
CA LEU A 47 0.45 0.56 0.48
C LEU A 47 0.11 -0.64 1.36
N SER A 48 0.38 -0.53 2.66
CA SER A 48 0.17 -1.67 3.59
C SER A 48 -1.25 -2.22 3.60
N CYS A 49 -2.26 -1.40 3.29
CA CYS A 49 -3.65 -1.85 3.20
C CYS A 49 -3.96 -2.72 1.97
N GLN A 50 -3.02 -2.89 1.04
CA GLN A 50 -3.17 -3.71 -0.17
C GLN A 50 -2.31 -4.98 -0.12
N ILE A 51 -1.61 -5.22 0.99
CA ILE A 51 -0.67 -6.33 1.16
C ILE A 51 -1.28 -7.42 2.03
N VAL A 52 -1.26 -8.65 1.53
CA VAL A 52 -1.61 -9.85 2.31
C VAL A 52 -0.32 -10.43 2.91
N VAL A 53 -0.36 -10.71 4.21
CA VAL A 53 0.76 -11.34 4.92
C VAL A 53 0.72 -12.86 4.70
N ASP A 54 1.58 -13.36 3.81
CA ASP A 54 1.70 -14.80 3.48
C ASP A 54 3.06 -15.41 3.89
N ARG A 55 3.98 -14.57 4.39
CA ARG A 55 5.34 -14.89 4.81
C ARG A 55 5.83 -13.88 5.84
N ASP A 56 7.01 -14.13 6.40
CA ASP A 56 7.68 -13.15 7.26
C ASP A 56 8.07 -11.92 6.45
N MET A 57 7.71 -10.75 6.96
CA MET A 57 7.96 -9.45 6.35
C MET A 57 8.47 -8.48 7.41
N THR A 58 9.48 -7.69 7.04
CA THR A 58 9.98 -6.59 7.87
C THR A 58 9.69 -5.29 7.12
N VAL A 59 8.92 -4.41 7.75
CA VAL A 59 8.47 -3.15 7.13
C VAL A 59 8.67 -1.96 8.07
N GLU A 60 9.00 -0.82 7.47
CA GLU A 60 9.09 0.49 8.11
C GLU A 60 7.83 1.32 7.77
N PRO A 61 6.99 1.69 8.76
CA PRO A 61 5.93 2.68 8.57
C PRO A 61 6.50 4.05 8.25
N LEU A 62 5.98 4.72 7.21
CA LEU A 62 6.51 6.03 6.77
C LEU A 62 5.56 7.20 7.08
N MET A 63 4.41 6.93 7.72
CA MET A 63 3.39 7.95 7.99
C MET A 63 2.48 7.55 9.16
N THR A 64 2.93 7.84 10.38
CA THR A 64 2.19 7.57 11.63
C THR A 64 1.37 8.77 12.10
N VAL A 65 0.35 8.54 12.92
CA VAL A 65 -0.47 9.60 13.54
C VAL A 65 0.38 10.50 14.43
N GLU A 66 1.26 9.89 15.24
CA GLU A 66 2.17 10.62 16.13
C GLU A 66 3.09 11.59 15.38
N GLU A 67 3.76 11.14 14.32
CA GLU A 67 4.67 11.98 13.53
C GLU A 67 3.95 13.09 12.76
N GLN A 68 2.72 12.81 12.33
CA GLN A 68 1.92 13.76 11.57
C GLN A 68 1.15 14.76 12.45
N GLY A 69 1.05 14.51 13.76
CA GLY A 69 0.25 15.31 14.68
C GLY A 69 -1.25 15.26 14.38
N TRP A 70 -1.73 14.09 13.94
CA TRP A 70 -3.15 13.89 13.60
C TRP A 70 -4.00 13.53 14.82
N ASP A 71 -5.29 13.83 14.76
CA ASP A 71 -6.25 13.42 15.80
C ASP A 71 -6.62 11.93 15.70
N ASP A 72 -6.62 11.39 14.48
CA ASP A 72 -6.96 9.99 14.16
C ASP A 72 -6.20 9.50 12.91
N ALA A 73 -6.17 8.19 12.67
CA ALA A 73 -5.52 7.58 11.50
C ALA A 73 -6.42 7.48 10.25
N GLY A 74 -7.74 7.48 10.42
CA GLY A 74 -8.76 7.24 9.40
C GLY A 74 -9.79 6.19 9.84
N PRO A 75 -10.74 5.82 8.97
CA PRO A 75 -11.66 4.70 9.19
C PRO A 75 -10.90 3.37 9.28
N GLU A 76 -11.37 2.44 10.12
CA GLU A 76 -10.79 1.09 10.22
C GLU A 76 -10.89 0.36 8.86
N PRO A 77 -9.77 -0.12 8.29
CA PRO A 77 -9.81 -0.92 7.07
C PRO A 77 -10.55 -2.26 7.26
N ALA A 78 -11.08 -2.81 6.17
CA ALA A 78 -11.62 -4.16 6.17
C ALA A 78 -10.54 -5.21 6.50
N ILE A 79 -10.97 -6.37 7.00
CA ILE A 79 -10.08 -7.51 7.28
C ILE A 79 -9.48 -8.07 5.99
N THR A 80 -10.24 -8.02 4.90
CA THR A 80 -9.81 -8.40 3.55
C THR A 80 -9.40 -7.15 2.78
N VAL A 81 -8.49 -7.32 1.81
CA VAL A 81 -8.10 -6.23 0.90
C VAL A 81 -9.33 -5.72 0.14
N GLU A 82 -9.51 -4.40 0.14
CA GLU A 82 -10.56 -3.69 -0.58
C GLU A 82 -9.95 -2.56 -1.44
N PRO A 83 -10.53 -2.20 -2.59
CA PRO A 83 -11.62 -2.88 -3.29
C PRO A 83 -11.24 -4.33 -3.67
N GLU A 84 -12.18 -5.11 -4.22
CA GLU A 84 -11.91 -6.51 -4.59
C GLU A 84 -10.63 -6.59 -5.44
N PRO A 85 -9.58 -7.25 -4.94
CA PRO A 85 -8.23 -7.11 -5.48
C PRO A 85 -7.99 -8.01 -6.70
N GLU A 86 -7.37 -7.41 -7.72
CA GLU A 86 -6.76 -8.12 -8.85
C GLU A 86 -5.24 -8.08 -8.68
N TRP A 87 -4.63 -9.23 -8.35
CA TRP A 87 -3.18 -9.33 -8.11
C TRP A 87 -2.44 -9.80 -9.34
N HIS A 88 -1.34 -9.10 -9.64
CA HIS A 88 -0.44 -9.40 -10.74
C HIS A 88 1.00 -9.41 -10.25
N PRO A 89 1.90 -10.19 -10.89
CA PRO A 89 3.33 -9.95 -10.79
C PRO A 89 3.64 -8.47 -11.09
N ILE A 90 4.49 -7.85 -10.29
CA ILE A 90 4.84 -6.41 -10.48
C ILE A 90 5.41 -6.19 -11.90
N GLU A 91 6.22 -7.13 -12.38
CA GLU A 91 6.82 -7.07 -13.72
C GLU A 91 5.79 -7.04 -14.86
N ASP A 92 4.60 -7.59 -14.67
CA ASP A 92 3.55 -7.59 -15.69
C ASP A 92 2.85 -6.21 -15.76
N LEU A 93 2.70 -5.53 -14.61
CA LEU A 93 2.03 -4.23 -14.53
C LEU A 93 2.91 -3.08 -15.08
N ASP A 94 4.23 -3.19 -14.92
CA ASP A 94 5.16 -2.17 -15.43
C ASP A 94 5.25 -2.16 -16.96
N VAL A 95 4.92 -3.27 -17.63
CA VAL A 95 4.98 -3.40 -19.10
C VAL A 95 3.77 -2.73 -19.77
N ASP A 96 2.62 -2.69 -19.10
CA ASP A 96 1.38 -2.13 -19.66
C ASP A 96 1.37 -0.58 -19.65
N GLU A 97 2.20 0.08 -18.83
CA GLU A 97 2.31 1.56 -18.81
C GLU A 97 3.17 2.15 -19.95
N ASP A 98 4.10 1.35 -20.51
CA ASP A 98 5.02 1.77 -21.58
C ASP A 98 4.47 1.52 -23.01
N ALA A 99 3.22 1.05 -23.14
CA ALA A 99 2.58 0.64 -24.40
C ALA A 99 1.78 1.74 -25.13
#